data_AF-A0A1F6QN57-F1
#
_entry.id   AF-A0A1F6QN57-F1
#
_cell.length_a   1.000
_cell.length_b   1.000
_cell.length_c   1.000
_cell.angle_alpha   90.00
_cell.angle_beta   90.00
_cell.angle_gamma   90.00
#
_symmetry.space_group_name_H-M   'P 1'
#
loop_
_entity.id
_entity.type
_entity.pdbx_description
1 polymer ?
#
loop_
_entity_poly.entity_id
_entity_poly.type
_entity_poly.pdbx_seq_one_letter_code
_entity_poly.pdbx_strand_id
1 'polypeptide(L)'
;MNTLKVTKIEFESLDKVLSESVDKEILLNLDHCLNLVRKKSRALASSLNRCFNNARNSMRYVLVYNLGRKDFKNKKHIKEEELQKYLKDYLKDYFEKNDFIHYREFVRLLRACTIDTGSEVSSSIKEMYNNFFSGKRLVKSYKLGTFGLS
;
A
#
# COMPACT_ATOMS: atom_id res chain seq x y z
N MET A 1 11.79 22.05 5.97
CA MET A 1 10.77 21.00 5.71
C MET A 1 9.59 21.29 6.64
N ASN A 2 8.46 21.78 6.11
CA ASN A 2 7.26 21.97 6.92
C ASN A 2 6.74 20.60 7.34
N THR A 3 6.85 20.32 8.64
CA THR A 3 6.25 19.17 9.32
C THR A 3 4.75 19.16 9.05
N LEU A 4 4.32 18.22 8.21
CA LEU A 4 2.92 17.85 8.05
C LEU A 4 2.40 17.39 9.41
N LYS A 5 1.68 18.26 10.13
CA LYS A 5 0.72 17.82 11.14
C LYS A 5 -0.42 17.14 10.40
N VAL A 6 -0.20 15.91 9.95
CA VAL A 6 -1.28 15.02 9.53
C VAL A 6 -2.15 14.84 10.75
N THR A 7 -3.40 15.28 10.68
CA THR A 7 -4.32 14.98 11.78
C THR A 7 -4.68 13.50 11.71
N LYS A 8 -4.71 12.82 12.85
CA LYS A 8 -5.15 11.42 12.95
C LYS A 8 -6.49 11.18 12.23
N ILE A 9 -7.37 12.18 12.28
CA ILE A 9 -8.67 12.24 11.63
C ILE A 9 -8.57 12.19 10.10
N GLU A 10 -7.63 12.92 9.48
CA GLU A 10 -7.39 12.89 8.04
C GLU A 10 -6.91 11.51 7.58
N PHE A 11 -6.05 10.86 8.36
CA PHE A 11 -5.63 9.49 8.06
C PHE A 11 -6.80 8.50 8.13
N GLU A 12 -7.58 8.52 9.21
CA GLU A 12 -8.70 7.61 9.41
C GLU A 12 -9.78 7.77 8.33
N SER A 13 -10.10 9.00 7.95
CA SER A 13 -11.08 9.30 6.91
C SER A 13 -10.61 8.79 5.54
N LEU A 14 -9.34 9.00 5.22
CA LEU A 14 -8.74 8.52 3.97
C LEU A 14 -8.64 6.98 3.94
N ASP A 15 -8.21 6.36 5.04
CA ASP A 15 -8.11 4.89 5.15
C ASP A 15 -9.47 4.24 4.92
N LYS A 16 -10.55 4.79 5.49
CA LYS A 16 -11.91 4.28 5.27
C LYS A 16 -12.29 4.23 3.79
N VAL A 17 -12.10 5.35 3.07
CA VAL A 17 -12.43 5.44 1.64
C VAL A 17 -11.56 4.49 0.81
N LEU A 18 -10.26 4.41 1.12
CA LEU A 18 -9.35 3.48 0.43
C LEU A 18 -9.72 2.01 0.69
N SER A 19 -10.15 1.70 1.91
CA SER A 19 -10.58 0.34 2.27
C SER A 19 -11.85 -0.09 1.57
N GLU A 20 -12.82 0.81 1.43
CA GLU A 20 -14.07 0.52 0.73
C GLU A 20 -13.87 0.41 -0.78
N SER A 21 -12.99 1.23 -1.37
CA SER A 21 -12.86 1.36 -2.83
C SER A 21 -11.71 0.57 -3.46
N VAL A 22 -10.71 0.14 -2.68
CA VAL A 22 -9.52 -0.56 -3.20
C VAL A 22 -9.29 -1.87 -2.44
N ASP A 23 -9.29 -1.84 -1.11
CA ASP A 23 -8.83 -2.98 -0.33
C ASP A 23 -9.77 -4.18 -0.39
N LYS A 24 -11.09 -3.96 -0.51
CA LYS A 24 -12.10 -5.02 -0.39
C LYS A 24 -11.84 -6.20 -1.32
N GLU A 25 -11.52 -5.94 -2.59
CA GLU A 25 -11.20 -6.98 -3.58
C GLU A 25 -9.87 -7.68 -3.23
N ILE A 26 -8.86 -6.90 -2.85
CA ILE A 26 -7.51 -7.40 -2.55
C ILE A 26 -7.52 -8.27 -1.28
N LEU A 27 -8.27 -7.88 -0.26
CA LEU A 27 -8.35 -8.56 1.03
C LEU A 27 -9.11 -9.89 0.95
N LEU A 28 -10.12 -10.00 0.07
CA LEU A 28 -10.81 -11.26 -0.17
C LEU A 28 -9.85 -12.33 -0.70
N ASN A 29 -9.04 -11.98 -1.70
CA ASN A 29 -8.04 -12.90 -2.25
C ASN A 29 -6.90 -13.17 -1.25
N LEU A 30 -6.54 -12.17 -0.44
CA LEU A 30 -5.51 -12.32 0.57
C LEU A 30 -5.89 -13.35 1.63
N ASP A 31 -7.13 -13.32 2.14
CA ASP A 31 -7.54 -14.29 3.16
C ASP A 31 -7.52 -15.72 2.62
N HIS A 32 -7.91 -15.93 1.36
CA HIS A 32 -7.78 -17.22 0.70
C HIS A 32 -6.31 -17.70 0.66
N CYS A 33 -5.38 -16.89 0.16
CA CYS A 33 -3.97 -17.26 0.10
C CYS A 33 -3.38 -17.48 1.51
N LEU A 34 -3.70 -16.63 2.47
CA LEU A 34 -3.24 -16.78 3.85
C LEU A 34 -3.80 -18.04 4.49
N ASN A 35 -5.00 -18.49 4.16
CA ASN A 35 -5.53 -19.79 4.60
C ASN A 35 -4.69 -20.95 4.07
N LEU A 36 -4.23 -20.91 2.82
CA LEU A 36 -3.32 -21.92 2.27
C LEU A 36 -1.99 -21.93 3.01
N VAL A 37 -1.44 -20.76 3.34
CA VAL A 37 -0.24 -20.64 4.19
C VAL A 37 -0.48 -21.15 5.61
N ARG A 38 -1.62 -20.83 6.24
CA ARG A 38 -1.97 -21.28 7.61
C ARG A 38 -1.96 -22.80 7.75
N LYS A 39 -2.35 -23.52 6.70
CA LYS A 39 -2.32 -25.00 6.67
C LYS A 39 -0.89 -25.56 6.75
N LYS A 40 0.13 -24.78 6.40
CA LYS A 40 1.55 -25.14 6.49
C LYS A 40 2.22 -24.52 7.71
N SER A 41 2.00 -23.23 7.95
CA SER A 41 2.57 -22.48 9.06
C SER A 41 1.67 -21.33 9.49
N ARG A 42 1.03 -21.46 10.65
CA ARG A 42 0.22 -20.39 11.27
C ARG A 42 1.05 -19.14 11.56
N ALA A 43 2.28 -19.33 12.05
CA ALA A 43 3.20 -18.24 12.37
C ALA A 43 3.59 -17.42 11.13
N LEU A 44 3.86 -18.11 10.01
CA LEU A 44 4.18 -17.45 8.75
C LEU A 44 2.98 -16.67 8.21
N ALA A 45 1.79 -17.26 8.20
CA ALA A 45 0.58 -16.56 7.76
C ALA A 45 0.27 -15.33 8.62
N SER A 46 0.44 -15.42 9.94
CA SER A 46 0.27 -14.28 10.85
C SER A 46 1.30 -13.17 10.57
N SER A 47 2.54 -13.54 10.28
CA SER A 47 3.61 -12.58 10.00
C SER A 47 3.39 -11.89 8.65
N LEU A 48 2.95 -12.64 7.63
CA LEU A 48 2.56 -12.08 6.34
C LEU A 48 1.40 -11.09 6.50
N ASN A 49 0.34 -11.47 7.24
CA ASN A 49 -0.79 -10.57 7.49
C ASN A 49 -0.35 -9.27 8.18
N ARG A 50 0.58 -9.35 9.13
CA ARG A 50 1.17 -8.16 9.78
C ARG A 50 1.86 -7.24 8.78
N CYS A 51 2.57 -7.78 7.77
CA CYS A 51 3.17 -6.95 6.72
C CYS A 51 2.12 -6.16 5.93
N PHE A 52 0.97 -6.75 5.61
CA PHE A 52 -0.13 -6.04 4.95
C PHE A 52 -0.70 -4.93 5.83
N ASN A 53 -0.87 -5.17 7.12
CA ASN A 53 -1.31 -4.14 8.05
C ASN A 53 -0.30 -2.98 8.15
N ASN A 54 1.00 -3.29 8.21
CA ASN A 54 2.04 -2.26 8.21
C ASN A 54 2.02 -1.44 6.91
N ALA A 55 1.87 -2.11 5.76
CA ALA A 55 1.73 -1.45 4.46
C ALA A 55 0.51 -0.50 4.44
N ARG A 56 -0.65 -0.98 4.89
CA ARG A 56 -1.90 -0.21 4.94
C ARG A 56 -1.78 1.03 5.83
N ASN A 57 -1.08 0.92 6.95
CA ASN A 57 -0.93 1.98 7.96
C ASN A 57 0.17 3.01 7.62
N SER A 58 0.86 2.87 6.49
CA SER A 58 1.92 3.81 6.11
C SER A 58 1.35 5.21 5.79
N MET A 59 2.02 6.26 6.30
CA MET A 59 1.64 7.65 6.02
C MET A 59 1.80 8.07 4.55
N ARG A 60 2.46 7.27 3.71
CA ARG A 60 2.61 7.56 2.26
C ARG A 60 1.29 7.92 1.57
N TYR A 61 0.18 7.31 1.99
CA TYR A 61 -1.11 7.56 1.36
C TYR A 61 -1.54 8.99 1.63
N VAL A 62 -1.36 9.48 2.86
CA VAL A 62 -1.63 10.88 3.21
C VAL A 62 -0.66 11.83 2.51
N LEU A 63 0.63 11.48 2.42
CA LEU A 63 1.60 12.29 1.68
C LEU A 63 1.17 12.48 0.22
N VAL A 64 0.77 11.39 -0.42
CA VAL A 64 0.32 11.40 -1.82
C VAL A 64 -1.03 12.07 -2.00
N TYR A 65 -1.96 11.94 -1.05
CA TYR A 65 -3.20 12.71 -1.04
C TYR A 65 -2.92 14.23 -0.98
N ASN A 66 -2.04 14.65 -0.08
CA ASN A 66 -1.66 16.06 0.04
C ASN A 66 -0.89 16.56 -1.19
N LEU A 67 -0.08 15.72 -1.82
CA LEU A 67 0.53 16.00 -3.11
C LEU A 67 -0.54 16.26 -4.18
N GLY A 68 -1.56 15.41 -4.28
CA GLY A 68 -2.68 15.58 -5.20
C GLY A 68 -3.41 16.91 -5.01
N ARG A 69 -3.64 17.34 -3.75
CA ARG A 69 -4.24 18.65 -3.43
C ARG A 69 -3.37 19.81 -3.90
N LYS A 70 -2.06 19.71 -3.70
CA LYS A 70 -1.09 20.73 -4.10
C LYS A 70 -1.02 20.84 -5.63
N ASP A 71 -0.93 19.70 -6.31
CA ASP A 71 -0.83 19.64 -7.77
C ASP A 71 -2.11 20.15 -8.44
N PHE A 72 -3.29 19.87 -7.88
CA PHE A 72 -4.55 20.46 -8.32
C PHE A 72 -4.56 22.00 -8.22
N LYS A 73 -4.14 22.55 -7.08
CA LYS A 73 -4.03 24.02 -6.90
C LYS A 73 -3.06 24.66 -7.90
N ASN A 74 -2.00 23.93 -8.25
CA ASN A 74 -1.00 24.37 -9.21
C ASN A 74 -1.41 24.09 -10.68
N LYS A 75 -2.62 23.57 -10.93
CA LYS A 75 -3.11 23.17 -12.26
C LYS A 75 -2.15 22.20 -12.97
N LYS A 76 -1.43 21.38 -12.22
CA LYS A 76 -0.50 20.38 -12.77
C LYS A 76 -1.31 19.20 -13.30
N HIS A 77 -1.13 18.88 -14.58
CA HIS A 77 -1.73 17.70 -15.21
C HIS A 77 -0.67 16.61 -15.35
N ILE A 78 -0.97 15.41 -14.87
CA ILE A 78 -0.11 14.23 -14.97
C ILE A 78 -0.92 13.15 -15.66
N LYS A 79 -0.38 12.57 -16.74
CA LYS A 79 -1.00 11.46 -17.44
C LYS A 79 -1.03 10.21 -16.56
N GLU A 80 -2.05 9.38 -16.73
CA GLU A 80 -2.22 8.17 -15.90
C GLU A 80 -1.04 7.19 -16.02
N GLU A 81 -0.48 7.06 -17.23
CA GLU A 81 0.70 6.24 -17.52
C GLU A 81 1.98 6.70 -16.81
N GLU A 82 2.09 8.00 -16.51
CA GLU A 82 3.25 8.60 -15.83
C GLU A 82 3.06 8.68 -14.31
N LEU A 83 1.81 8.61 -13.84
CA LEU A 83 1.45 8.86 -12.46
C LEU A 83 2.16 7.91 -11.50
N GLN A 84 2.22 6.61 -11.81
CA GLN A 84 2.89 5.64 -10.94
C GLN A 84 4.38 5.95 -10.75
N LYS A 85 5.07 6.32 -11.84
CA LYS A 85 6.48 6.70 -11.80
C LYS A 85 6.66 7.97 -10.98
N TYR A 86 5.82 8.98 -11.22
CA TYR A 86 5.84 10.23 -10.46
C TYR A 86 5.66 10.02 -8.96
N LEU A 87 4.69 9.20 -8.55
CA LEU A 87 4.44 8.88 -7.14
C LEU A 87 5.60 8.10 -6.51
N LYS A 88 6.21 7.18 -7.26
CA LYS A 88 7.38 6.42 -6.81
C LYS A 88 8.57 7.34 -6.56
N ASP A 89 8.85 8.26 -7.48
CA ASP A 89 9.95 9.22 -7.34
C ASP A 89 9.71 10.18 -6.17
N TYR A 90 8.48 10.67 -6.00
CA TYR A 90 8.09 11.52 -4.87
C TYR A 90 8.28 10.83 -3.51
N LEU A 91 7.97 9.54 -3.42
CA LEU A 91 8.04 8.78 -2.18
C LEU A 91 9.40 8.14 -1.91
N LYS A 92 10.39 8.27 -2.79
CA LYS A 92 11.67 7.53 -2.70
C LYS A 92 12.32 7.67 -1.32
N ASP A 93 12.58 8.91 -0.90
CA ASP A 93 13.24 9.19 0.39
C ASP A 93 12.39 8.74 1.58
N TYR A 94 11.06 8.88 1.49
CA TYR A 94 10.15 8.44 2.55
C TYR A 94 10.17 6.91 2.69
N PHE A 95 10.13 6.20 1.57
CA PHE A 95 10.20 4.75 1.52
C PHE A 95 11.50 4.24 2.14
N GLU A 96 12.64 4.80 1.73
CA GLU A 96 13.95 4.41 2.25
C GLU A 96 14.04 4.59 3.78
N LYS A 97 13.48 5.67 4.32
CA LYS A 97 13.56 5.99 5.75
C LYS A 97 12.53 5.24 6.61
N ASN A 98 11.32 5.01 6.12
CA ASN A 98 10.20 4.56 6.96
C ASN A 98 9.69 3.16 6.62
N ASP A 99 9.73 2.78 5.34
CA ASP A 99 8.99 1.61 4.87
C ASP A 99 9.88 0.48 4.36
N PHE A 100 11.15 0.77 4.05
CA PHE A 100 12.09 -0.19 3.50
C PHE A 100 12.26 -1.41 4.41
N ILE A 101 12.28 -1.21 5.74
CA ILE A 101 12.43 -2.31 6.68
C ILE A 101 11.23 -3.28 6.67
N HIS A 102 10.01 -2.74 6.56
CA HIS A 102 8.78 -3.52 6.45
C HIS A 102 8.69 -4.25 5.11
N TYR A 103 9.08 -3.58 4.02
CA TYR A 103 9.18 -4.20 2.70
C TYR A 103 10.21 -5.34 2.69
N ARG A 104 11.37 -5.13 3.30
CA ARG A 104 12.41 -6.15 3.42
C ARG A 104 11.94 -7.35 4.24
N GLU A 105 11.22 -7.13 5.35
CA GLU A 105 10.60 -8.20 6.12
C GLU A 105 9.61 -8.99 5.26
N PHE A 106 8.74 -8.31 4.52
CA PHE A 106 7.80 -8.95 3.60
C PHE A 106 8.51 -9.83 2.57
N VAL A 107 9.57 -9.33 1.91
CA VAL A 107 10.34 -10.11 0.92
C VAL A 107 10.96 -11.37 1.54
N ARG A 108 11.45 -11.27 2.79
CA ARG A 108 11.99 -12.44 3.51
C ARG A 108 10.91 -13.47 3.81
N LEU A 109 9.75 -13.04 4.30
CA LEU A 109 8.62 -13.92 4.59
C LEU A 109 8.04 -14.54 3.32
N LEU A 110 8.06 -13.79 2.21
CA LEU A 110 7.61 -14.28 0.91
C LEU A 110 8.47 -15.45 0.41
N ARG A 111 9.79 -15.41 0.63
CA ARG A 111 10.68 -16.53 0.30
C ARG A 111 10.34 -17.77 1.11
N ALA A 112 10.09 -17.62 2.41
CA ALA A 112 9.62 -18.73 3.26
C ALA A 112 8.26 -19.26 2.76
N CYS A 113 7.35 -18.38 2.36
CA CYS A 113 6.07 -18.76 1.75
C CYS A 113 6.27 -19.58 0.48
N THR A 114 7.19 -19.18 -0.41
CA THR A 114 7.49 -19.92 -1.64
C THR A 114 7.98 -21.34 -1.33
N ILE A 115 8.82 -21.51 -0.30
CA ILE A 115 9.34 -22.81 0.13
C ILE A 115 8.21 -23.70 0.66
N ASP A 116 7.34 -23.16 1.53
CA ASP A 116 6.31 -23.96 2.23
C ASP A 116 5.06 -24.25 1.38
N THR A 117 4.69 -23.33 0.49
CA THR A 117 3.39 -23.34 -0.22
C THR A 117 3.50 -23.34 -1.74
N GLY A 118 4.71 -23.20 -2.29
CA GLY A 118 4.93 -23.15 -3.74
C GLY A 118 4.90 -21.74 -4.32
N SER A 119 5.32 -21.64 -5.59
CA SER A 119 5.47 -20.38 -6.32
C SER A 119 4.14 -19.69 -6.60
N GLU A 120 3.07 -20.43 -6.83
CA GLU A 120 1.74 -19.87 -7.15
C GLU A 120 1.20 -19.01 -6.01
N VAL A 121 1.03 -19.59 -4.82
CA VAL A 121 0.51 -18.88 -3.63
C VAL A 121 1.39 -17.68 -3.28
N SER A 122 2.72 -17.85 -3.28
CA SER A 122 3.64 -16.75 -3.00
C SER A 122 3.58 -15.64 -4.07
N SER A 123 3.37 -15.97 -5.34
CA SER A 123 3.22 -14.97 -6.41
C SER A 123 1.94 -14.15 -6.25
N SER A 124 0.82 -14.80 -5.93
CA SER A 124 -0.44 -14.10 -5.64
C SER A 124 -0.30 -13.16 -4.44
N ILE A 125 0.34 -13.60 -3.36
CA ILE A 125 0.60 -12.76 -2.17
C ILE A 125 1.48 -11.56 -2.54
N LYS A 126 2.51 -11.76 -3.36
CA LYS A 126 3.38 -10.68 -3.85
C LYS A 126 2.60 -9.63 -4.64
N GLU A 127 1.76 -10.07 -5.56
CA GLU A 127 0.95 -9.19 -6.40
C GLU A 127 0.00 -8.34 -5.54
N MET A 128 -0.72 -8.98 -4.61
CA MET A 128 -1.62 -8.30 -3.68
C MET A 128 -0.89 -7.27 -2.82
N TYR A 129 0.29 -7.63 -2.29
CA TYR A 129 1.10 -6.70 -1.50
C TYR A 129 1.52 -5.49 -2.32
N ASN A 130 2.01 -5.69 -3.55
CA ASN A 130 2.43 -4.59 -4.43
C ASN A 130 1.26 -3.69 -4.84
N ASN A 131 0.07 -4.27 -5.08
CA ASN A 131 -1.15 -3.50 -5.35
C ASN A 131 -1.55 -2.61 -4.16
N PHE A 132 -1.37 -3.09 -2.93
CA PHE A 132 -1.53 -2.30 -1.71
C PHE A 132 -0.45 -1.22 -1.57
N PHE A 133 0.81 -1.63 -1.69
CA PHE A 133 1.96 -0.88 -1.23
C PHE A 133 2.39 0.21 -2.21
N SER A 134 2.43 -0.11 -3.51
CA SER A 134 2.97 0.75 -4.57
C SER A 134 2.01 0.96 -5.75
N GLY A 135 0.84 0.30 -5.72
CA GLY A 135 -0.09 0.26 -6.85
C GLY A 135 -1.36 1.08 -6.64
N LYS A 136 -2.51 0.41 -6.76
CA LYS A 136 -3.84 1.01 -6.85
C LYS A 136 -4.15 1.96 -5.70
N ARG A 137 -3.75 1.63 -4.47
CA ARG A 137 -4.07 2.42 -3.26
C ARG A 137 -3.37 3.78 -3.27
N LEU A 138 -2.11 3.86 -3.73
CA LEU A 138 -1.39 5.12 -3.89
C LEU A 138 -2.04 6.01 -4.95
N VAL A 139 -2.36 5.44 -6.11
CA VAL A 139 -3.01 6.15 -7.21
C VAL A 139 -4.38 6.70 -6.80
N LYS A 140 -5.19 5.89 -6.12
CA LYS A 140 -6.50 6.33 -5.61
C LYS A 140 -6.33 7.46 -4.60
N SER A 141 -5.36 7.36 -3.69
CA SER A 141 -5.07 8.43 -2.72
C SER A 141 -4.73 9.76 -3.40
N TYR A 142 -3.88 9.72 -4.44
CA TYR A 142 -3.53 10.91 -5.22
C TYR A 142 -4.77 11.53 -5.87
N LYS A 143 -5.57 10.70 -6.57
CA LYS A 143 -6.78 11.14 -7.27
C LYS A 143 -7.79 11.77 -6.31
N LEU A 144 -8.00 11.20 -5.12
CA LEU A 144 -8.84 11.79 -4.07
C LEU A 144 -8.30 13.15 -3.62
N GLY A 145 -6.98 13.33 -3.57
CA GLY A 145 -6.36 14.63 -3.31
C GLY A 145 -6.64 15.66 -4.39
N THR A 146 -6.69 15.23 -5.66
CA THR A 146 -6.95 16.10 -6.81
C THR A 146 -8.42 16.50 -6.94
N PHE A 147 -9.36 15.58 -6.70
CA PHE A 147 -10.80 15.79 -6.95
C PHE A 147 -11.63 16.04 -5.68
N GLY A 148 -11.05 15.82 -4.49
CA GLY A 148 -11.76 15.87 -3.21
C GLY A 148 -12.24 14.49 -2.72
N LEU A 149 -12.57 14.40 -1.43
CA LEU A 149 -13.30 13.26 -0.87
C LEU A 149 -14.78 13.50 -1.18
N SER A 150 -15.29 12.88 -2.25
CA SER A 150 -16.72 12.86 -2.59
C SER A 150 -17.42 11.71 -1.88
#